data_AF-A0A5C3LTM8-F1
#
_entry.id   AF-A0A5C3LTM8-F1
#
_cell.length_a   1.000
_cell.length_b   1.000
_cell.length_c   1.000
_cell.angle_alpha   90.00
_cell.angle_beta   90.00
_cell.angle_gamma   90.00
#
_symmetry.space_group_name_H-M   'P 1'
#
loop_
_entity.id
_entity.type
_entity.pdbx_description
1 polymer ?
#
loop_
_entity_poly.entity_id
_entity_poly.type
_entity_poly.pdbx_seq_one_letter_code
_entity_poly.pdbx_strand_id
1 'polypeptide(L)'
;MVQWWRWTGAGRTARDGSAQLKIMVTIIKNLSPTEPLIYLEIFKAERFVDFSATQWLALTPPQVVADLLNISVATVQGLKREKQLIIKFGQSIVTDRLDSGKVTKSEYA
;
A
#
# COMPACT_ATOMS: atom_id res chain seq x y z
N MET A 1 0.00 23.22 -15.47
CA MET A 1 -0.72 23.94 -14.39
C MET A 1 -0.66 23.04 -13.16
N VAL A 2 0.28 23.28 -12.25
CA VAL A 2 0.47 22.46 -11.05
C VAL A 2 -0.05 23.26 -9.86
N GLN A 3 -1.12 22.77 -9.24
CA GLN A 3 -1.60 23.33 -7.99
C GLN A 3 -0.68 22.86 -6.86
N TRP A 4 0.10 23.80 -6.34
CA TRP A 4 0.94 23.62 -5.18
C TRP A 4 0.06 23.52 -3.93
N TRP A 5 0.08 22.37 -3.26
CA TRP A 5 -0.27 22.33 -1.84
C TRP A 5 0.76 23.14 -1.07
N ARG A 6 0.35 24.29 -0.51
CA ARG A 6 1.21 25.12 0.33
C ARG A 6 1.46 24.39 1.66
N TRP A 7 2.66 23.86 1.80
CA TRP A 7 3.22 23.31 3.03
C TRP A 7 3.51 24.43 4.04
N THR A 8 2.77 24.51 5.15
CA THR A 8 3.05 25.41 6.29
C THR A 8 3.72 24.68 7.46
N GLY A 9 4.20 23.46 7.23
CA GLY A 9 4.71 22.54 8.25
C GLY A 9 6.22 22.59 8.45
N ALA A 10 6.83 23.77 8.43
CA ALA A 10 8.19 23.91 8.93
C ALA A 10 8.15 23.73 10.46
N GLY A 11 8.50 22.52 10.93
CA GLY A 11 9.02 22.27 12.28
C GLY A 11 8.27 22.90 13.45
N ARG A 12 6.94 22.77 13.55
CA ARG A 12 6.29 23.03 14.84
C ARG A 12 6.55 21.84 15.76
N THR A 13 7.64 21.92 16.52
CA THR A 13 7.59 21.44 17.90
C THR A 13 6.36 22.06 18.55
N ALA A 14 5.64 21.30 19.37
CA ALA A 14 4.61 21.91 20.21
C ALA A 14 5.27 23.06 21.00
N ARG A 15 4.47 24.04 21.47
CA ARG A 15 5.03 25.21 22.18
C ARG A 15 5.91 24.84 23.38
N ASP A 16 5.81 23.60 23.85
CA ASP A 16 6.58 22.98 24.93
C ASP A 16 7.85 22.23 24.47
N GLY A 17 8.20 22.25 23.18
CA GLY A 17 9.36 21.55 22.64
C GLY A 17 9.12 20.07 22.31
N SER A 18 7.93 19.52 22.55
CA SER A 18 7.64 18.11 22.25
C SER A 18 7.48 17.85 20.74
N ALA A 19 7.92 16.67 20.31
CA ALA A 19 7.79 16.22 18.94
C ALA A 19 6.32 15.89 18.63
N GLN A 20 5.75 16.50 17.59
CA GLN A 20 4.43 16.13 17.12
C GLN A 20 4.49 14.92 16.20
N LEU A 21 3.80 13.85 16.58
CA LEU A 21 3.57 12.72 15.69
C LEU A 21 2.62 13.15 14.56
N LYS A 22 3.15 13.21 13.34
CA LYS A 22 2.33 13.50 12.16
C LYS A 22 1.96 12.18 11.47
N ILE A 23 0.68 11.83 11.51
CA ILE A 23 0.13 10.71 10.77
C ILE A 23 -0.29 11.20 9.38
N MET A 24 0.16 10.51 8.33
CA MET A 24 -0.27 10.73 6.95
C MET A 24 -0.70 9.40 6.35
N VAL A 25 -1.91 9.34 5.81
CA VAL A 25 -2.35 8.19 5.00
C VAL A 25 -1.95 8.45 3.56
N THR A 26 -1.26 7.51 2.92
CA THR A 26 -0.80 7.64 1.53
C THR A 26 -0.91 6.33 0.76
N ILE A 27 -1.10 6.42 -0.56
CA ILE A 27 -1.04 5.32 -1.52
C ILE A 27 -0.25 5.81 -2.72
N ILE A 28 0.72 5.04 -3.18
CA ILE A 28 1.48 5.29 -4.41
C ILE A 28 1.15 4.19 -5.41
N LYS A 29 0.67 4.58 -6.59
CA LYS A 29 0.29 3.66 -7.66
C LYS A 29 1.05 4.01 -8.93
N ASN A 30 1.76 3.03 -9.51
CA ASN A 30 2.26 3.16 -10.86
C ASN A 30 1.08 3.12 -11.85
N LEU A 31 0.97 4.13 -12.72
CA LEU A 31 -0.06 4.22 -13.75
C LEU A 31 0.45 3.80 -15.13
N SER A 32 1.77 3.72 -15.32
CA SER A 32 2.34 3.28 -16.59
C SER A 32 2.27 1.75 -16.69
N PRO A 33 1.81 1.21 -17.84
CA PRO A 33 1.80 -0.23 -18.07
C PRO A 33 3.18 -0.80 -18.40
N THR A 34 4.13 0.05 -18.83
CA THR A 34 5.41 -0.39 -19.41
C THR A 34 6.62 0.19 -18.71
N GLU A 35 6.47 1.33 -18.03
CA GLU A 35 7.60 2.04 -17.43
C GLU A 35 7.66 1.82 -15.92
N PRO A 36 8.87 1.60 -15.37
CA PRO A 36 9.04 1.47 -13.92
C PRO A 36 8.85 2.82 -13.22
N LEU A 37 8.16 2.81 -12.07
CA LEU A 37 8.10 3.95 -11.16
C LEU A 37 9.30 3.90 -10.21
N ILE A 38 10.12 4.94 -10.23
CA ILE A 38 11.21 5.16 -9.28
C ILE A 38 10.90 6.45 -8.52
N TYR A 39 10.89 6.38 -7.19
CA TYR A 39 10.63 7.52 -6.33
C TYR A 39 11.42 7.43 -5.02
N LEU A 40 11.52 8.56 -4.30
CA LEU A 40 12.22 8.65 -3.01
C LEU A 40 11.33 9.40 -2.01
N GLU A 41 11.06 8.75 -0.87
CA GLU A 41 10.40 9.36 0.29
C GLU A 41 11.43 9.76 1.34
N ILE A 42 11.40 11.02 1.76
CA ILE A 42 12.31 11.56 2.79
C ILE A 42 11.46 12.20 3.89
N PHE A 43 11.75 11.82 5.14
CA PHE A 43 11.08 12.37 6.33
C PHE A 43 12.08 13.11 7.21
N LYS A 44 11.70 14.26 7.74
CA LYS A 44 12.48 14.99 8.75
C LYS A 44 12.20 14.41 10.14
N ALA A 45 12.69 13.19 10.40
CA ALA A 45 12.57 12.49 11.67
C ALA A 45 13.77 11.53 11.85
N GLU A 46 14.14 11.25 13.10
CA GLU A 46 15.20 10.27 13.41
C GLU A 46 14.81 8.84 13.04
N ARG A 47 13.51 8.53 13.12
CA ARG A 47 12.97 7.20 12.79
C ARG A 47 11.70 7.33 11.95
N PHE A 48 11.66 6.57 10.87
CA PHE A 48 10.45 6.33 10.08
C PHE A 48 9.76 5.04 10.55
N VAL A 49 8.44 5.09 10.67
CA VAL A 49 7.59 3.93 10.98
C VAL A 49 6.34 4.00 10.10
N ASP A 50 6.08 2.96 9.35
CA ASP A 50 4.92 2.82 8.48
C ASP A 50 4.04 1.64 8.90
N PHE A 51 2.75 1.82 8.65
CA PHE A 51 1.70 0.91 9.07
C PHE A 51 0.87 0.47 7.88
N SER A 52 0.72 -0.84 7.68
CA SER A 52 -0.06 -1.37 6.57
C SER A 52 -1.53 -1.52 6.95
N ALA A 53 -2.41 -0.89 6.18
CA ALA A 53 -3.84 -1.01 6.36
C ALA A 53 -4.31 -2.47 6.20
N THR A 54 -3.80 -3.21 5.21
CA THR A 54 -4.18 -4.61 4.99
C THR A 54 -3.78 -5.49 6.18
N GLN A 55 -2.57 -5.32 6.69
CA GLN A 55 -2.10 -6.04 7.87
C GLN A 55 -2.96 -5.73 9.10
N TRP A 56 -3.30 -4.46 9.31
CA TRP A 56 -4.17 -4.05 10.40
C TRP A 56 -5.54 -4.74 10.37
N LEU A 57 -6.18 -4.72 9.20
CA LEU A 57 -7.47 -5.39 9.01
C LEU A 57 -7.35 -6.90 9.21
N ALA A 58 -6.27 -7.53 8.74
CA ALA A 58 -6.01 -8.96 8.91
C ALA A 58 -5.76 -9.38 10.38
N LEU A 59 -5.33 -8.45 11.23
CA LEU A 59 -5.10 -8.65 12.66
C LEU A 59 -6.32 -8.28 13.53
N THR A 60 -7.36 -7.74 12.92
CA THR A 60 -8.63 -7.41 13.59
C THR A 60 -9.60 -8.60 13.47
N PRO A 61 -10.48 -8.89 14.45
CA PRO A 61 -11.46 -9.97 14.35
C PRO A 61 -12.23 -9.92 13.01
N PRO A 62 -12.26 -11.01 12.23
CA PRO A 62 -12.78 -10.97 10.87
C PRO A 62 -14.23 -10.50 10.73
N GLN A 63 -15.08 -10.83 11.72
CA GLN A 63 -16.48 -10.39 11.73
C GLN A 63 -16.59 -8.86 11.82
N VAL A 64 -15.79 -8.21 12.67
CA VAL A 64 -15.82 -6.74 12.85
C VAL A 64 -15.44 -6.04 11.55
N VAL A 65 -14.43 -6.54 10.85
CA VAL A 65 -13.98 -5.96 9.58
C VAL A 65 -15.01 -6.21 8.47
N ALA A 66 -15.57 -7.43 8.42
CA ALA A 66 -16.60 -7.80 7.46
C ALA A 66 -17.83 -6.89 7.58
N ASP A 67 -18.29 -6.65 8.82
CA ASP A 67 -19.43 -5.78 9.10
C ASP A 67 -19.12 -4.31 8.77
N LEU A 68 -17.93 -3.83 9.12
CA LEU A 68 -17.51 -2.45 8.85
C LEU A 68 -17.41 -2.14 7.34
N LEU A 69 -16.90 -3.08 6.56
CA LEU A 69 -16.65 -2.90 5.12
C LEU A 69 -17.76 -3.48 4.24
N ASN A 70 -18.77 -4.13 4.84
CA ASN A 70 -19.85 -4.82 4.14
C ASN A 70 -19.35 -5.84 3.09
N ILE A 71 -18.45 -6.72 3.52
CA ILE A 71 -17.86 -7.79 2.69
C ILE A 71 -17.94 -9.14 3.41
N SER A 72 -17.72 -10.23 2.68
CA SER A 72 -17.76 -11.56 3.29
C SER A 72 -16.60 -11.79 4.27
N VAL A 73 -16.85 -12.56 5.33
CA VAL A 73 -15.82 -13.00 6.29
C VAL A 73 -14.71 -13.80 5.58
N ALA A 74 -15.07 -14.60 4.56
CA ALA A 74 -14.11 -15.35 3.76
C ALA A 74 -13.11 -14.41 3.04
N THR A 75 -13.58 -13.27 2.52
CA THR A 75 -12.72 -12.24 1.93
C THR A 75 -11.74 -11.67 2.95
N VAL A 76 -12.21 -11.36 4.16
CA VAL A 76 -11.36 -10.83 5.25
C VAL A 76 -10.31 -11.86 5.69
N GLN A 77 -10.69 -13.12 5.80
CA GLN A 77 -9.76 -14.21 6.16
C GLN A 77 -8.65 -14.43 5.11
N GLY A 78 -8.89 -14.01 3.86
CA GLY A 78 -7.88 -14.01 2.79
C GLY A 78 -6.85 -12.88 2.89
N LEU A 79 -7.06 -11.88 3.76
CA LEU A 79 -6.11 -10.77 3.93
C LEU A 79 -4.78 -11.27 4.52
N LYS A 80 -3.67 -10.73 4.02
CA LYS A 80 -2.33 -11.09 4.50
C LYS A 80 -2.04 -10.41 5.84
N ARG A 81 -1.64 -11.23 6.83
CA ARG A 81 -1.19 -10.78 8.17
C ARG A 81 0.22 -10.20 8.17
N GLU A 82 1.00 -10.51 7.15
CA GLU A 82 2.32 -9.93 6.94
C GLU A 82 2.21 -8.69 6.05
N LYS A 83 3.08 -7.73 6.34
CA LYS A 83 3.14 -6.46 5.64
C LYS A 83 3.66 -6.64 4.22
N GLN A 84 2.86 -6.20 3.25
CA GLN A 84 3.25 -6.17 1.84
C GLN A 84 3.71 -4.76 1.48
N LEU A 85 5.01 -4.61 1.13
CA LEU A 85 5.58 -3.32 0.74
C LEU A 85 5.16 -2.89 -0.67
N ILE A 86 5.09 -3.85 -1.60
CA ILE A 86 4.70 -3.63 -2.99
C ILE A 86 3.65 -4.68 -3.35
N ILE A 87 2.49 -4.22 -3.81
CA ILE A 87 1.40 -5.08 -4.28
C ILE A 87 1.37 -5.02 -5.79
N LYS A 88 1.46 -6.19 -6.43
CA LYS A 88 1.26 -6.33 -7.87
C LYS A 88 -0.21 -6.51 -8.16
N PHE A 89 -0.75 -5.69 -9.06
CA PHE A 89 -2.11 -5.83 -9.54
C PHE A 89 -2.09 -6.61 -10.86
N GLY A 90 -2.88 -7.68 -10.96
CA GLY A 90 -3.15 -8.34 -12.24
C GLY A 90 -1.94 -8.90 -12.99
N GLN A 91 -1.08 -9.68 -12.33
CA GLN A 91 -0.15 -10.56 -13.05
C GLN A 91 -0.46 -12.01 -12.73
N SER A 92 -1.01 -12.72 -13.71
CA SER A 92 -0.78 -14.14 -13.85
C SER A 92 0.72 -14.35 -13.69
N ILE A 93 1.13 -15.16 -12.72
CA ILE A 93 2.50 -15.65 -12.63
C ILE A 93 2.76 -16.49 -13.89
N VAL A 94 3.14 -15.84 -14.98
CA VAL A 94 3.84 -16.49 -16.07
C VAL A 94 5.21 -16.82 -15.49
N THR A 95 5.33 -18.02 -14.92
CA THR A 95 6.64 -18.62 -14.75
C THR A 95 7.12 -18.93 -16.16
N ASP A 96 7.80 -17.99 -16.79
CA ASP A 96 8.62 -18.28 -17.96
C ASP A 96 9.76 -19.20 -17.48
N ARG A 97 9.45 -20.49 -17.32
CA ARG A 97 10.43 -21.53 -17.58
C ARG A 97 10.68 -21.47 -19.08
N LEU A 98 11.93 -21.29 -19.46
CA LEU A 98 12.41 -21.40 -20.83
C LEU A 98 12.32 -22.85 -21.33
N ASP A 99 11.15 -23.47 -21.25
CA ASP A 99 10.93 -24.83 -21.73
C ASP A 99 9.86 -24.77 -22.82
N SER A 100 10.37 -24.57 -24.04
CA SER A 100 9.79 -24.92 -25.33
C SER A 100 8.26 -25.13 -25.39
N GLY A 101 7.56 -24.15 -25.97
CA GLY A 101 6.43 -24.40 -26.87
C GLY A 101 5.07 -24.72 -26.24
N LYS A 102 4.29 -23.67 -25.99
CA LYS A 102 2.87 -23.45 -26.38
C LYS A 102 2.21 -22.50 -25.38
N VAL A 103 2.00 -21.25 -25.80
CA VAL A 103 1.23 -20.26 -25.03
C VAL A 103 -0.25 -20.51 -25.29
N THR A 104 -0.99 -20.97 -24.27
CA THR A 104 -2.44 -20.88 -24.25
C THR A 104 -2.82 -19.70 -23.36
N LYS A 105 -3.44 -18.67 -23.93
CA LYS A 105 -4.02 -17.55 -23.20
C LYS A 105 -5.28 -18.05 -22.49
N SER A 106 -5.31 -18.02 -21.16
CA SER A 106 -6.57 -18.02 -20.41
C SER A 106 -6.83 -16.60 -19.90
N GLU A 107 -7.67 -15.86 -20.61
CA GLU A 107 -8.35 -14.67 -20.10
C GLU A 107 -9.33 -15.07 -19.00
N TYR A 108 -9.37 -14.31 -17.90
CA TYR A 108 -10.52 -14.28 -17.00
C TYR A 108 -11.11 -12.88 -17.08
N ALA A 109 -12.41 -12.85 -17.41
CA ALA A 109 -13.29 -11.69 -17.37
C ALA A 109 -13.58 -11.25 -15.93
#